data_AF-A0A916D603-F1
#
_entry.id   AF-A0A916D603-F1
#
_cell.length_a   1.000
_cell.length_b   1.000
_cell.length_c   1.000
_cell.angle_alpha   90.00
_cell.angle_beta   90.00
_cell.angle_gamma   90.00
#
_symmetry.space_group_name_H-M   'P 1'
#
loop_
_entity.id
_entity.type
_entity.pdbx_description
1 polymer ?
#
loop_
_entity_poly.entity_id
_entity_poly.type
_entity_poly.pdbx_seq_one_letter_code
_entity_poly.pdbx_strand_id
1 'polypeptide(L)'
;MQAAIATSIASAPTDRSPRWNGSRLSGILSLAAAIRLAATVWLSLRAAVAERLTIAAQRDLQTIVDLAAVGLEQSAPAAAGLTGGALLAHAVAANPEFARALARAEDENHRHIYFFGADGRTVAIDETPTDAAAPAIVRSALAGLDAGAPAQGMLFEPYADSKQTPVIGVWRWLPRHDLGIVAERPHARFVQPLRWIDGLFVAFALLAAQLFVEVVKSARVLRSRG
;
A
#
# COMPACT_ATOMS: atom_id res chain seq x y z
N MET A 1 43.80 -22.55 91.37
CA MET A 1 43.28 -23.76 90.70
C MET A 1 42.14 -23.29 89.80
N GLN A 2 42.43 -23.12 88.51
CA GLN A 2 41.56 -22.50 87.49
C GLN A 2 40.59 -23.53 86.92
N ALA A 3 39.29 -23.18 86.83
CA ALA A 3 38.27 -23.98 86.16
C ALA A 3 37.85 -23.26 84.86
N ALA A 4 37.93 -24.01 83.76
CA ALA A 4 37.79 -23.54 82.38
C ALA A 4 36.33 -23.30 81.97
N ILE A 5 36.09 -22.17 81.32
CA ILE A 5 34.84 -21.80 80.65
C ILE A 5 34.88 -22.40 79.23
N ALA A 6 33.96 -23.32 78.94
CA ALA A 6 33.79 -23.91 77.62
C ALA A 6 32.83 -23.03 76.78
N THR A 7 33.40 -22.23 75.88
CA THR A 7 32.66 -21.39 74.94
C THR A 7 32.20 -22.21 73.74
N SER A 8 30.88 -22.33 73.57
CA SER A 8 30.21 -22.92 72.41
C SER A 8 30.32 -21.98 71.21
N ILE A 9 31.00 -22.41 70.14
CA ILE A 9 31.09 -21.70 68.86
C ILE A 9 30.14 -22.40 67.89
N ALA A 10 28.95 -21.83 67.72
CA ALA A 10 28.02 -22.23 66.68
C ALA A 10 28.57 -21.83 65.30
N SER A 11 28.75 -22.82 64.42
CA SER A 11 29.16 -22.64 63.03
C SER A 11 28.07 -21.93 62.23
N ALA A 12 28.43 -20.81 61.60
CA ALA A 12 27.54 -20.04 60.74
C ALA A 12 27.15 -20.84 59.47
N PRO A 13 25.89 -20.73 58.98
CA PRO A 13 25.47 -21.38 57.75
C PRO A 13 26.25 -20.82 56.56
N THR A 14 26.92 -21.71 55.84
CA THR A 14 27.65 -21.43 54.61
C THR A 14 26.72 -20.84 53.57
N ASP A 15 27.06 -19.61 53.15
CA ASP A 15 26.41 -18.84 52.10
C ASP A 15 26.35 -19.61 50.78
N ARG A 16 25.19 -20.20 50.49
CA ARG A 16 24.87 -20.76 49.17
C ARG A 16 24.43 -19.63 48.27
N SER A 17 25.38 -18.82 47.81
CA SER A 17 25.11 -17.90 46.70
C SER A 17 24.62 -18.73 45.50
N PRO A 18 23.42 -18.44 44.96
CA PRO A 18 22.89 -19.18 43.84
C PRO A 18 23.83 -18.99 42.64
N ARG A 19 24.55 -20.06 42.26
CA ARG A 19 25.32 -20.08 41.02
C ARG A 19 24.35 -19.98 39.85
N TRP A 20 24.13 -18.75 39.40
CA TRP A 20 23.37 -18.46 38.18
C TRP A 20 24.10 -19.08 36.99
N ASN A 21 23.51 -20.11 36.40
CA ASN A 21 24.04 -20.78 35.21
C ASN A 21 23.91 -19.83 33.99
N GLY A 22 25.00 -19.16 33.62
CA GLY A 22 25.05 -18.17 32.54
C GLY A 22 24.60 -18.68 31.16
N SER A 23 24.58 -20.00 30.94
CA SER A 23 24.12 -20.62 29.70
C SER A 23 22.64 -20.35 29.38
N ARG A 24 21.78 -20.10 30.38
CA ARG A 24 20.35 -19.87 30.16
C ARG A 24 20.01 -18.47 29.68
N LEU A 25 20.77 -17.47 30.14
CA LEU A 25 20.60 -16.08 29.69
C LEU A 25 20.99 -15.92 28.22
N SER A 26 22.02 -16.66 27.78
CA SER A 26 22.46 -16.67 26.38
C SER A 26 21.33 -17.08 25.41
N GLY A 27 20.62 -18.19 25.69
CA GLY A 27 19.56 -18.67 24.81
C GLY A 27 18.37 -17.72 24.65
N ILE A 28 17.95 -17.06 25.75
CA ILE A 28 16.84 -16.07 25.71
C ILE A 28 17.24 -14.84 24.90
N LEU A 29 18.48 -14.35 25.09
CA LEU A 29 19.00 -13.20 24.35
C LEU A 29 19.15 -13.51 22.85
N SER A 30 19.64 -14.70 22.48
CA SER A 30 19.75 -15.12 21.08
C SER A 30 18.38 -15.19 20.39
N LEU A 31 17.35 -15.69 21.08
CA LEU A 31 16.00 -15.74 20.52
C LEU A 31 15.39 -14.35 20.37
N ALA A 32 15.49 -13.51 21.39
CA ALA A 32 14.99 -12.14 21.32
C ALA A 32 15.67 -11.37 20.17
N ALA A 33 16.98 -11.58 19.98
CA ALA A 33 17.71 -11.03 18.84
C ALA A 33 17.20 -11.58 17.50
N ALA A 34 16.94 -12.88 17.40
CA ALA A 34 16.39 -13.50 16.19
C ALA A 34 14.99 -12.98 15.82
N ILE A 35 14.09 -12.84 16.82
CA ILE A 35 12.75 -12.28 16.62
C ILE A 35 12.85 -10.83 16.15
N ARG A 36 13.71 -10.04 16.79
CA ARG A 36 13.93 -8.63 16.39
C ARG A 36 14.46 -8.54 14.97
N LEU A 37 15.42 -9.39 14.59
CA LEU A 37 15.97 -9.41 13.24
C LEU A 37 14.91 -9.82 12.22
N ALA A 38 14.10 -10.84 12.50
CA ALA A 38 12.99 -11.25 11.65
C ALA A 38 11.96 -10.13 11.45
N ALA A 39 11.59 -9.41 12.52
CA ALA A 39 10.70 -8.26 12.45
C ALA A 39 11.27 -7.10 11.62
N THR A 40 12.57 -6.81 11.77
CA THR A 40 13.24 -5.77 10.96
C THR A 40 13.28 -6.16 9.48
N VAL A 41 13.68 -7.39 9.16
CA VAL A 41 13.69 -7.90 7.78
C VAL A 41 12.28 -7.85 7.18
N TRP A 42 11.27 -8.20 7.97
CA TRP A 42 9.88 -8.11 7.57
C TRP A 42 9.44 -6.70 7.18
N LEU A 43 9.69 -5.72 8.06
CA LEU A 43 9.33 -4.32 7.80
C LEU A 43 10.03 -3.77 6.56
N SER A 44 11.31 -4.11 6.37
CA SER A 44 12.07 -3.71 5.17
C SER A 44 11.50 -4.34 3.90
N LEU A 45 11.18 -5.64 3.92
CA LEU A 45 10.58 -6.33 2.79
C LEU A 45 9.21 -5.73 2.44
N ARG A 46 8.37 -5.51 3.46
CA ARG A 46 7.05 -4.91 3.30
C ARG A 46 7.12 -3.52 2.67
N ALA A 47 8.04 -2.68 3.15
CA ALA A 47 8.26 -1.34 2.59
C ALA A 47 8.72 -1.40 1.12
N ALA A 48 9.69 -2.27 0.81
CA ALA A 48 10.18 -2.45 -0.55
C ALA A 48 9.09 -2.96 -1.51
N VAL A 49 8.22 -3.86 -1.05
CA VAL A 49 7.08 -4.32 -1.86
C VAL A 49 6.04 -3.23 -2.04
N ALA A 50 5.71 -2.47 -0.99
CA ALA A 50 4.79 -1.35 -1.09
C ALA A 50 5.25 -0.32 -2.13
N GLU A 51 6.54 0.06 -2.09
CA GLU A 51 7.14 0.98 -3.06
C GLU A 51 7.04 0.44 -4.49
N ARG A 52 7.42 -0.83 -4.71
CA ARG A 52 7.32 -1.47 -6.04
C ARG A 52 5.90 -1.54 -6.54
N LEU A 53 4.92 -1.81 -5.67
CA LEU A 53 3.51 -1.82 -6.03
C LEU A 53 3.04 -0.42 -6.42
N THR A 54 3.44 0.63 -5.69
CA THR A 54 3.14 2.02 -6.06
C THR A 54 3.69 2.37 -7.43
N ILE A 55 4.97 2.05 -7.69
CA ILE A 55 5.61 2.32 -9.00
C ILE A 55 4.89 1.55 -10.11
N ALA A 56 4.58 0.27 -9.89
CA ALA A 56 3.87 -0.56 -10.86
C ALA A 56 2.47 -0.02 -11.14
N ALA A 57 1.70 0.32 -10.10
CA ALA A 57 0.37 0.89 -10.22
C ALA A 57 0.38 2.24 -10.93
N GLN A 58 1.37 3.10 -10.62
CA GLN A 58 1.55 4.37 -11.30
C GLN A 58 1.79 4.19 -12.79
N ARG A 59 2.76 3.34 -13.15
CA ARG A 59 3.12 3.08 -14.55
C ARG A 59 1.94 2.52 -15.34
N ASP A 60 1.24 1.59 -14.72
CA ASP A 60 0.08 0.92 -15.27
C ASP A 60 -1.11 1.87 -15.48
N LEU A 61 -1.41 2.75 -14.51
CA LEU A 61 -2.43 3.79 -14.67
C LEU A 61 -2.03 4.84 -15.70
N GLN A 62 -0.75 5.25 -15.70
CA GLN A 62 -0.23 6.23 -16.66
C GLN A 62 -0.31 5.71 -18.09
N THR A 63 0.00 4.42 -18.31
CA THR A 63 -0.10 3.80 -19.64
C THR A 63 -1.50 3.91 -20.21
N ILE A 64 -2.54 3.74 -19.38
CA ILE A 64 -3.93 3.88 -19.81
C ILE A 64 -4.26 5.32 -20.15
N VAL A 65 -3.85 6.27 -19.30
CA VAL A 65 -4.06 7.70 -19.57
C VAL A 65 -3.35 8.13 -20.86
N ASP A 66 -2.15 7.63 -21.11
CA ASP A 66 -1.42 7.91 -22.34
C ASP A 66 -2.09 7.29 -23.57
N LEU A 67 -2.60 6.06 -23.48
CA LEU A 67 -3.37 5.42 -24.55
C LEU A 67 -4.68 6.18 -24.84
N ALA A 68 -5.39 6.61 -23.80
CA ALA A 68 -6.59 7.40 -23.93
C ALA A 68 -6.30 8.77 -24.59
N ALA A 69 -5.21 9.42 -24.19
CA ALA A 69 -4.75 10.67 -24.79
C ALA A 69 -4.42 10.50 -26.29
N VAL A 70 -3.68 9.44 -26.65
CA VAL A 70 -3.34 9.15 -28.05
C VAL A 70 -4.60 8.91 -28.89
N GLY A 71 -5.57 8.14 -28.37
CA GLY A 71 -6.84 7.91 -29.08
C GLY A 71 -7.65 9.20 -29.29
N LEU A 72 -7.63 10.10 -28.31
CA LEU A 72 -8.26 11.41 -28.42
C LEU A 72 -7.55 12.31 -29.44
N GLU A 73 -6.21 12.37 -29.40
CA GLU A 73 -5.40 13.15 -30.35
C GLU A 73 -5.57 12.68 -31.80
N GLN A 74 -5.70 11.36 -32.01
CA GLN A 74 -5.98 10.80 -33.34
C GLN A 74 -7.37 11.19 -33.87
N SER A 75 -8.33 11.42 -32.98
CA SER A 75 -9.71 11.80 -33.32
C SER A 75 -9.90 13.31 -33.47
N ALA A 76 -8.98 14.12 -32.92
CA ALA A 76 -9.08 15.58 -32.89
C ALA A 76 -9.08 16.29 -34.26
N PRO A 77 -8.38 15.84 -35.32
CA PRO A 77 -8.37 16.55 -36.60
C PRO A 77 -9.74 16.67 -37.26
N ALA A 78 -10.62 15.68 -37.06
CA ALA A 78 -11.99 15.68 -37.57
C ALA A 78 -12.93 16.61 -36.76
N ALA A 79 -12.49 17.04 -35.59
CA ALA A 79 -13.25 17.78 -34.58
C ALA A 79 -12.78 19.24 -34.44
N ALA A 80 -12.28 19.86 -35.52
CA ALA A 80 -11.69 21.19 -35.45
C ALA A 80 -12.64 22.21 -34.79
N GLY A 81 -12.18 22.81 -33.69
CA GLY A 81 -12.95 23.79 -32.90
C GLY A 81 -13.76 23.20 -31.74
N LEU A 82 -13.84 21.87 -31.59
CA LEU A 82 -14.43 21.24 -30.42
C LEU A 82 -13.40 21.11 -29.28
N THR A 83 -13.82 21.39 -28.06
CA THR A 83 -13.02 21.24 -26.83
C THR A 83 -13.84 20.51 -25.75
N GLY A 84 -13.16 20.10 -24.68
CA GLY A 84 -13.80 19.54 -23.49
C GLY A 84 -14.71 18.34 -23.80
N GLY A 85 -15.90 18.31 -23.17
CA GLY A 85 -16.87 17.22 -23.35
C GLY A 85 -17.40 17.06 -24.78
N ALA A 86 -17.47 18.15 -25.56
CA ALA A 86 -17.93 18.09 -26.95
C ALA A 86 -16.93 17.34 -27.86
N LEU A 87 -15.63 17.55 -27.64
CA LEU A 87 -14.58 16.80 -28.32
C LEU A 87 -14.64 15.31 -27.97
N LEU A 88 -14.82 14.98 -26.68
CA LEU A 88 -14.95 13.60 -26.24
C LEU A 88 -16.16 12.91 -26.89
N ALA A 89 -17.32 13.55 -26.87
CA ALA A 89 -18.53 13.01 -27.50
C ALA A 89 -18.33 12.76 -29.01
N HIS A 90 -17.66 13.69 -29.71
CA HIS A 90 -17.30 13.50 -31.10
C HIS A 90 -16.31 12.34 -31.30
N ALA A 91 -15.26 12.24 -30.48
CA ALA A 91 -14.26 11.18 -30.58
C ALA A 91 -14.87 9.78 -30.36
N VAL A 92 -15.77 9.65 -29.39
CA VAL A 92 -16.52 8.41 -29.12
C VAL A 92 -17.44 8.06 -30.30
N ALA A 93 -18.15 9.04 -30.86
CA ALA A 93 -19.04 8.82 -32.01
C ALA A 93 -18.28 8.49 -33.29
N ALA A 94 -17.14 9.14 -33.53
CA ALA A 94 -16.31 8.95 -34.72
C ALA A 94 -15.47 7.67 -34.65
N ASN A 95 -15.12 7.20 -33.46
CA ASN A 95 -14.27 6.03 -33.25
C ASN A 95 -14.87 5.06 -32.21
N PRO A 96 -15.78 4.16 -32.62
CA PRO A 96 -16.36 3.16 -31.73
C PRO A 96 -15.36 2.10 -31.25
N GLU A 97 -14.19 1.98 -31.90
CA GLU A 97 -13.10 1.12 -31.38
C GLU A 97 -12.40 1.74 -30.18
N PHE A 98 -12.21 3.06 -30.18
CA PHE A 98 -11.67 3.79 -29.03
C PHE A 98 -12.56 3.61 -27.79
N ALA A 99 -13.88 3.80 -27.94
CA ALA A 99 -14.83 3.61 -26.84
C ALA A 99 -14.80 2.16 -26.31
N ARG A 100 -14.78 1.17 -27.21
CA ARG A 100 -14.67 -0.26 -26.84
C ARG A 100 -13.34 -0.58 -26.14
N ALA A 101 -12.24 0.02 -26.59
CA ALA A 101 -10.94 -0.16 -25.96
C ALA A 101 -10.91 0.42 -24.54
N LEU A 102 -11.56 1.58 -24.32
CA LEU A 102 -11.64 2.17 -22.99
C LEU A 102 -12.53 1.34 -22.05
N ALA A 103 -13.73 0.98 -22.49
CA ALA A 103 -14.64 0.12 -21.73
C ALA A 103 -13.98 -1.22 -21.36
N ARG A 104 -13.25 -1.83 -22.31
CA ARG A 104 -12.47 -3.04 -22.06
C ARG A 104 -11.36 -2.81 -21.03
N ALA A 105 -10.67 -1.68 -21.09
CA ALA A 105 -9.64 -1.33 -20.12
C ALA A 105 -10.20 -1.12 -18.71
N GLU A 106 -11.41 -0.55 -18.59
CA GLU A 106 -12.16 -0.44 -17.33
C GLU A 106 -12.54 -1.81 -16.76
N ASP A 107 -13.15 -2.66 -17.59
CA ASP A 107 -13.62 -4.00 -17.22
C ASP A 107 -12.47 -4.92 -16.80
N GLU A 108 -11.45 -5.05 -17.65
CA GLU A 108 -10.35 -6.01 -17.43
C GLU A 108 -9.51 -5.65 -16.20
N ASN A 109 -9.47 -4.37 -15.83
CA ASN A 109 -8.57 -3.90 -14.80
C ASN A 109 -9.25 -3.32 -13.55
N HIS A 110 -10.59 -3.39 -13.46
CA HIS A 110 -11.38 -2.76 -12.42
C HIS A 110 -11.02 -1.27 -12.24
N ARG A 111 -11.02 -0.54 -13.34
CA ARG A 111 -10.66 0.88 -13.36
C ARG A 111 -11.86 1.71 -13.74
N HIS A 112 -11.84 2.95 -13.29
CA HIS A 112 -12.77 3.97 -13.73
C HIS A 112 -11.97 5.02 -14.47
N ILE A 113 -12.29 5.24 -15.74
CA ILE A 113 -11.62 6.18 -16.61
C ILE A 113 -12.64 7.22 -17.02
N TYR A 114 -12.36 8.47 -16.68
CA TYR A 114 -13.23 9.58 -17.02
C TYR A 114 -12.40 10.79 -17.38
N PHE A 115 -13.09 11.76 -17.97
CA PHE A 115 -12.51 12.99 -18.46
C PHE A 115 -13.03 14.14 -17.62
N PHE A 116 -12.28 15.24 -17.55
CA PHE A 116 -12.72 16.45 -16.86
C PHE A 116 -12.39 17.70 -17.67
N GLY A 117 -13.26 18.70 -17.61
CA GLY A 117 -13.02 20.03 -18.20
C GLY A 117 -12.27 20.96 -17.26
N ALA A 118 -11.88 22.14 -17.75
CA ALA A 118 -11.31 23.21 -16.92
C ALA A 118 -12.29 23.74 -15.86
N ASP A 119 -13.59 23.52 -16.08
CA ASP A 119 -14.67 23.81 -15.13
C ASP A 119 -14.81 22.76 -14.01
N GLY A 120 -14.05 21.67 -14.07
CA GLY A 120 -14.09 20.57 -13.12
C GLY A 120 -15.26 19.61 -13.30
N ARG A 121 -16.08 19.76 -14.35
CA ARG A 121 -17.13 18.80 -14.68
C ARG A 121 -16.51 17.52 -15.21
N THR A 122 -17.02 16.38 -14.76
CA THR A 122 -16.53 15.07 -15.18
C THR A 122 -17.48 14.41 -16.17
N VAL A 123 -16.91 13.69 -17.14
CA VAL A 123 -17.63 12.95 -18.18
C VAL A 123 -17.00 11.56 -18.32
N ALA A 124 -17.78 10.51 -18.13
CA ALA A 124 -17.38 9.13 -18.47
C ALA A 124 -18.00 8.73 -19.82
N ILE A 125 -17.44 7.72 -20.50
CA ILE A 125 -17.83 7.37 -21.88
C ILE A 125 -19.30 6.94 -22.01
N ASP A 126 -19.90 6.41 -20.94
CA ASP A 126 -21.29 5.95 -20.92
C ASP A 126 -22.16 6.67 -19.87
N GLU A 127 -21.63 7.70 -19.20
CA GLU A 127 -22.37 8.45 -18.18
C GLU A 127 -22.66 9.86 -18.66
N THR A 128 -23.85 10.36 -18.32
CA THR A 128 -24.19 11.76 -18.57
C THR A 128 -23.24 12.65 -17.75
N PRO A 129 -22.73 13.77 -18.31
CA PRO A 129 -21.93 14.73 -17.56
C PRO A 129 -22.61 15.05 -16.24
N THR A 130 -21.87 14.88 -15.14
CA THR A 130 -22.41 15.08 -13.80
C THR A 130 -21.96 16.42 -13.24
N ASP A 131 -22.88 17.11 -12.58
CA ASP A 131 -22.61 18.31 -11.78
C ASP A 131 -22.26 17.96 -10.33
N ALA A 132 -22.01 16.67 -10.05
CA ALA A 132 -21.48 16.24 -8.77
C ALA A 132 -20.17 16.97 -8.45
N ALA A 133 -19.92 17.16 -7.15
CA ALA A 133 -18.69 17.78 -6.69
C ALA A 133 -17.47 17.06 -7.29
N ALA A 134 -16.60 17.83 -7.95
CA ALA A 134 -15.41 17.31 -8.62
C ALA A 134 -14.60 16.40 -7.69
N PRO A 135 -14.19 15.19 -8.10
CA PRO A 135 -13.39 14.28 -7.29
C PRO A 135 -12.10 14.93 -6.75
N ALA A 136 -11.56 14.42 -5.64
CA ALA A 136 -10.38 15.00 -5.00
C ALA A 136 -9.17 15.10 -5.96
N ILE A 137 -9.00 14.10 -6.83
CA ILE A 137 -7.96 14.09 -7.85
C ILE A 137 -8.15 15.19 -8.90
N VAL A 138 -9.40 15.45 -9.33
CA VAL A 138 -9.71 16.54 -10.28
C VAL A 138 -9.45 17.90 -9.63
N ARG A 139 -9.86 18.10 -8.37
CA ARG A 139 -9.56 19.34 -7.64
C ARG A 139 -8.05 19.55 -7.50
N SER A 140 -7.30 18.49 -7.20
CA SER A 140 -5.83 18.55 -7.16
C SER A 140 -5.22 18.85 -8.52
N ALA A 141 -5.79 18.33 -9.60
CA ALA A 141 -5.34 18.59 -10.96
C ALA A 141 -5.54 20.06 -11.34
N LEU A 142 -6.75 20.59 -11.15
CA LEU A 142 -7.08 21.99 -11.44
C LEU A 142 -6.23 22.96 -10.62
N ALA A 143 -6.07 22.71 -9.32
CA ALA A 143 -5.19 23.52 -8.48
C ALA A 143 -3.72 23.49 -8.94
N GLY A 144 -3.27 22.35 -9.49
CA GLY A 144 -1.94 22.22 -10.10
C GLY A 144 -1.81 23.04 -11.38
N LEU A 145 -2.84 23.06 -12.23
CA LEU A 145 -2.85 23.85 -13.47
C LEU A 145 -2.75 25.35 -13.18
N ASP A 146 -3.50 25.84 -12.20
CA ASP A 146 -3.44 27.25 -11.77
C ASP A 146 -2.05 27.65 -11.23
N ALA A 147 -1.36 26.69 -10.61
CA ALA A 147 -0.02 26.89 -10.06
C ALA A 147 1.12 26.71 -11.09
N GLY A 148 0.81 26.42 -12.36
CA GLY A 148 1.81 26.11 -13.39
C GLY A 148 2.57 24.79 -13.15
N ALA A 149 1.95 23.87 -12.42
CA ALA A 149 2.50 22.54 -12.17
C ALA A 149 2.52 21.69 -13.47
N PRO A 150 3.16 20.51 -13.46
CA PRO A 150 3.14 19.62 -14.61
C PRO A 150 1.72 19.31 -15.06
N ALA A 151 1.51 19.16 -16.37
CA ALA A 151 0.23 18.77 -16.96
C ALA A 151 -0.14 17.29 -16.68
N GLN A 152 0.39 16.70 -15.61
CA GLN A 152 0.10 15.35 -15.16
C GLN A 152 0.44 15.21 -13.68
N GLY A 153 -0.26 14.31 -12.99
CA GLY A 153 -0.05 14.08 -11.57
C GLY A 153 -0.69 12.79 -11.08
N MET A 154 -0.54 12.54 -9.78
CA MET A 154 -1.01 11.32 -9.12
C MET A 154 -1.52 11.64 -7.72
N LEU A 155 -2.53 10.87 -7.29
CA LEU A 155 -3.06 10.91 -5.94
C LEU A 155 -3.18 9.47 -5.42
N PHE A 156 -2.17 9.05 -4.64
CA PHE A 156 -2.09 7.72 -4.03
C PHE A 156 -2.61 7.67 -2.59
N GLU A 157 -2.88 8.83 -2.00
CA GLU A 157 -3.65 8.88 -0.75
C GLU A 157 -5.10 8.48 -1.08
N PRO A 158 -5.71 7.50 -0.39
CA PRO A 158 -7.07 7.07 -0.71
C PRO A 158 -8.08 8.20 -0.59
N TYR A 159 -8.89 8.40 -1.63
CA TYR A 159 -9.98 9.36 -1.64
C TYR A 159 -11.28 8.69 -2.11
N ALA A 160 -12.42 9.28 -1.75
CA ALA A 160 -13.72 8.79 -2.19
C ALA A 160 -13.98 9.18 -3.65
N ASP A 161 -14.35 8.20 -4.47
CA ASP A 161 -14.93 8.45 -5.80
C ASP A 161 -16.39 8.93 -5.71
N SER A 162 -17.04 9.10 -6.86
CA SER A 162 -18.47 9.48 -6.95
C SER A 162 -19.40 8.45 -6.28
N LYS A 163 -18.96 7.19 -6.15
CA LYS A 163 -19.67 6.06 -5.53
C LYS A 163 -19.25 5.85 -4.06
N GLN A 164 -18.51 6.79 -3.46
CA GLN A 164 -17.96 6.71 -2.09
C GLN A 164 -17.01 5.52 -1.85
N THR A 165 -16.46 4.95 -2.93
CA THR A 165 -15.47 3.89 -2.85
C THR A 165 -14.07 4.53 -2.73
N PRO A 166 -13.22 4.05 -1.81
CA PRO A 166 -11.85 4.54 -1.70
C PRO A 166 -11.04 4.11 -2.93
N VAL A 167 -10.54 5.09 -3.67
CA VAL A 167 -9.76 4.93 -4.88
C VAL A 167 -8.42 5.66 -4.78
N ILE A 168 -7.53 5.30 -5.69
CA ILE A 168 -6.28 6.01 -6.01
C ILE A 168 -6.27 6.26 -7.52
N GLY A 169 -5.56 7.27 -8.00
CA GLY A 169 -5.56 7.55 -9.42
C GLY A 169 -4.39 8.38 -9.93
N VAL A 170 -4.31 8.45 -11.24
CA VAL A 170 -3.42 9.38 -11.96
C VAL A 170 -4.25 10.22 -12.91
N TRP A 171 -3.74 11.40 -13.25
CA TRP A 171 -4.39 12.31 -14.16
C TRP A 171 -3.38 12.93 -15.12
N ARG A 172 -3.87 13.32 -16.30
CA ARG A 172 -3.13 14.08 -17.30
C ARG A 172 -4.03 15.14 -17.92
N TRP A 173 -3.54 16.36 -17.97
CA TRP A 173 -4.16 17.47 -18.67
C TRP A 173 -3.67 17.52 -20.12
N LEU A 174 -4.59 17.82 -21.04
CA LEU A 174 -4.34 18.00 -22.47
C LEU A 174 -4.65 19.45 -22.85
N PRO A 175 -3.65 20.37 -22.76
CA PRO A 175 -3.87 21.80 -22.95
C PRO A 175 -4.49 22.18 -24.29
N ARG A 176 -4.19 21.42 -25.35
CA ARG A 176 -4.71 21.65 -26.70
C ARG A 176 -6.21 21.41 -26.83
N HIS A 177 -6.80 20.68 -25.88
CA HIS A 177 -8.18 20.20 -25.93
C HIS A 177 -9.02 20.72 -24.77
N ASP A 178 -8.42 21.48 -23.86
CA ASP A 178 -9.05 21.96 -22.61
C ASP A 178 -9.73 20.82 -21.84
N LEU A 179 -9.05 19.67 -21.78
CA LEU A 179 -9.56 18.43 -21.25
C LEU A 179 -8.48 17.71 -20.46
N GLY A 180 -8.86 17.13 -19.33
CA GLY A 180 -8.05 16.21 -18.58
C GLY A 180 -8.62 14.80 -18.62
N ILE A 181 -7.74 13.82 -18.41
CA ILE A 181 -8.05 12.40 -18.33
C ILE A 181 -7.65 11.93 -16.93
N VAL A 182 -8.52 11.16 -16.29
CA VAL A 182 -8.25 10.50 -15.02
C VAL A 182 -8.41 9.00 -15.20
N ALA A 183 -7.48 8.23 -14.63
CA ALA A 183 -7.65 6.80 -14.44
C ALA A 183 -7.56 6.49 -12.93
N GLU A 184 -8.61 5.87 -12.41
CA GLU A 184 -8.73 5.46 -11.00
C GLU A 184 -8.75 3.94 -10.87
N ARG A 185 -8.32 3.48 -9.70
CA ARG A 185 -8.42 2.07 -9.27
C ARG A 185 -8.89 2.02 -7.81
N PRO A 186 -9.75 1.05 -7.44
CA PRO A 186 -10.09 0.80 -6.04
C PRO A 186 -8.85 0.54 -5.18
N HIS A 187 -8.71 1.29 -4.09
CA HIS A 187 -7.58 1.18 -3.16
C HIS A 187 -7.48 -0.24 -2.57
N ALA A 188 -8.62 -0.90 -2.33
CA ALA A 188 -8.67 -2.26 -1.82
C ALA A 188 -7.92 -3.27 -2.70
N ARG A 189 -7.95 -3.09 -4.03
CA ARG A 189 -7.23 -3.93 -4.99
C ARG A 189 -5.73 -3.64 -4.98
N PHE A 190 -5.36 -2.37 -4.86
CA PHE A 190 -3.97 -1.94 -4.74
C PHE A 190 -3.28 -2.55 -3.50
N VAL A 191 -3.94 -2.54 -2.35
CA VAL A 191 -3.37 -3.08 -1.10
C VAL A 191 -3.51 -4.60 -0.95
N GLN A 192 -4.22 -5.29 -1.87
CA GLN A 192 -4.45 -6.72 -1.77
C GLN A 192 -3.13 -7.52 -1.65
N PRO A 193 -2.08 -7.28 -2.45
CA PRO A 193 -0.82 -8.01 -2.31
C PRO A 193 -0.11 -7.76 -0.98
N LEU A 194 -0.21 -6.55 -0.43
CA LEU A 194 0.34 -6.22 0.90
C LEU A 194 -0.37 -7.00 2.01
N ARG A 195 -1.70 -7.19 1.90
CA ARG A 195 -2.47 -7.99 2.87
C ARG A 195 -2.06 -9.46 2.85
N TRP A 196 -1.72 -10.00 1.69
CA TRP A 196 -1.22 -11.38 1.56
C TRP A 196 0.14 -11.55 2.25
N ILE A 197 1.03 -10.59 2.01
CA ILE A 197 2.33 -10.49 2.67
C ILE A 197 2.13 -10.42 4.19
N ASP A 198 1.36 -9.45 4.69
CA ASP A 198 1.05 -9.31 6.12
C ASP A 198 0.48 -10.62 6.73
N GLY A 199 -0.39 -11.33 6.00
CA GLY A 199 -0.91 -12.63 6.41
C GLY A 199 0.17 -13.73 6.52
N LEU A 200 1.08 -13.82 5.55
CA LEU A 200 2.18 -14.79 5.58
C LEU A 200 3.11 -14.56 6.77
N PHE A 201 3.39 -13.30 7.10
CA PHE A 201 4.21 -12.98 8.27
C PHE A 201 3.53 -13.35 9.58
N VAL A 202 2.23 -13.07 9.72
CA VAL A 202 1.48 -13.49 10.90
C VAL A 202 1.52 -15.02 11.05
N ALA A 203 1.32 -15.76 9.96
CA ALA A 203 1.42 -17.23 9.99
C ALA A 203 2.82 -17.69 10.42
N PHE A 204 3.87 -17.09 9.88
CA PHE A 204 5.26 -17.39 10.27
C PHE A 204 5.54 -17.07 11.75
N ALA A 205 5.07 -15.92 12.24
CA ALA A 205 5.23 -15.53 13.63
C ALA A 205 4.54 -16.50 14.59
N LEU A 206 3.34 -16.98 14.24
CA LEU A 206 2.62 -17.99 15.02
C LEU A 206 3.37 -19.33 15.05
N LEU A 207 3.93 -19.77 13.92
CA LEU A 207 4.76 -20.98 13.85
C LEU A 207 6.03 -20.87 14.70
N ALA A 208 6.71 -19.72 14.65
CA ALA A 208 7.89 -19.46 15.46
C ALA A 208 7.56 -19.46 16.96
N ALA A 209 6.43 -18.88 17.36
CA ALA A 209 5.94 -18.91 18.73
C ALA A 209 5.65 -20.34 19.20
N GLN A 210 5.01 -21.16 18.37
CA GLN A 210 4.73 -22.56 18.68
C GLN A 210 6.01 -23.38 18.85
N LEU A 211 6.98 -23.22 17.94
CA LEU A 211 8.28 -23.90 18.06
C LEU A 211 8.99 -23.51 19.36
N PHE A 212 8.93 -22.23 19.74
CA PHE A 212 9.48 -21.76 20.99
C PHE A 212 8.86 -22.45 22.21
N VAL A 213 7.53 -22.58 22.24
CA VAL A 213 6.82 -23.29 23.32
C VAL A 213 7.33 -24.73 23.44
N GLU A 214 7.52 -25.44 22.33
CA GLU A 214 8.02 -26.83 22.33
C GLU A 214 9.47 -26.95 22.79
N VAL A 215 10.32 -25.99 22.41
CA VAL A 215 11.71 -25.91 22.91
C VAL A 215 11.73 -25.68 24.43
N VAL A 216 10.89 -24.78 24.93
CA VAL A 216 10.79 -24.49 26.37
C VAL A 216 10.27 -25.71 27.15
N LYS A 217 9.27 -26.41 26.62
CA LYS A 217 8.77 -27.67 27.22
C LYS A 217 9.86 -28.73 27.28
N SER A 218 10.56 -28.95 26.18
CA SER A 218 11.65 -29.94 26.09
C SER A 218 12.78 -29.63 27.07
N ALA A 219 13.14 -28.36 27.22
CA ALA A 219 14.13 -27.90 28.20
C ALA A 219 13.67 -28.10 29.66
N ARG A 220 12.37 -27.98 29.96
CA ARG A 220 11.83 -28.28 31.29
C ARG A 220 11.87 -29.78 31.60
N VAL A 221 11.56 -30.65 30.64
CA VAL A 221 11.58 -32.12 30.86
C VAL A 221 13.00 -32.63 31.12
N LEU A 222 14.00 -32.13 30.40
CA LEU A 222 15.40 -32.47 30.67
C LEU A 222 15.84 -32.03 32.06
N ARG A 223 15.29 -30.92 32.57
CA ARG A 223 15.57 -30.38 33.91
C ARG A 223 14.95 -31.20 35.04
N SER A 224 13.82 -31.87 34.82
CA SER A 224 13.19 -32.68 35.87
C SER A 224 13.83 -34.06 36.03
N ARG A 225 14.77 -34.43 35.15
CA ARG A 225 15.44 -35.75 35.15
C ARG A 225 16.87 -35.74 35.70
N GLY A 226 17.48 -34.58 35.88
CA GLY A 226 18.83 -34.44 36.44
C GLY A 226 18.80 -33.61 37.71
#